data_AF-A0A938T791-F1
#
_entry.id   AF-A0A938T791-F1
#
_cell.length_a   1.000
_cell.length_b   1.000
_cell.length_c   1.000
_cell.angle_alpha   90.00
_cell.angle_beta   90.00
_cell.angle_gamma   90.00
#
_symmetry.space_group_name_H-M   'P 1'
#
loop_
_entity.id
_entity.type
_entity.pdbx_description
1 polymer ?
#
loop_
_entity_poly.entity_id
_entity_poly.type
_entity_poly.pdbx_seq_one_letter_code
_entity_poly.pdbx_strand_id
1 'polypeptide(L)'
;MKNLILLLFVLFAVNLSAQRIDVTLITPYSGEEYPAYNFTYDKNSKQWAYSIYDTANNKSILLGSKGNSDYYDFIADWNIIFDDSGNYYTYAYNYRGDEKYVYFLLKNGKQHSFYDNIVYMLKMYKGKIYFLAEQNEESFLVVYDISRETIEKGKHYEKVYCYPDFDQTFYREPTYTISFTSNDEPIYIAEEMGKKFIVTGEREGKKYDDIVDWYAKKDLRGNICYVAVVENLKGRKEFVVQGDKEYKKFYGISYIDTFTVSNVPVYAVIDSIAPDKTVNYVVIGNDIKSRKLDTWISNIEITPSGKLAYSGGVMYGKDKYKDVLYIEDEEIVSYESISSLKFDKKGKPLFVAAKNEKSFVIYDDEQLEGVYTSIYNAGFLEDGSVYYSGIIYGDYEKKIADRYYVHIGDKKLGPFDGIGPMGEYGSTDPVSDKNGNYAFLVSYVKYEPEYSYKYAVYSNKFVSNKYDYISQFNIFKGNIYYFAEKYSEDYFYYDEFFKNNFKIGDTFQNPGSINYDENKGIYSFTCVKDGYYCYVEIDLNQ
;
A
#
# COMPACT_ATOMS: atom_id res chain seq x y z
N MET A 1 43.65 -32.35 23.72
CA MET A 1 43.49 -32.24 22.26
C MET A 1 42.04 -32.35 21.80
N LYS A 2 41.28 -33.43 22.10
CA LYS A 2 39.87 -33.56 21.68
C LYS A 2 38.95 -32.40 22.11
N ASN A 3 39.07 -31.92 23.34
CA ASN A 3 38.26 -30.78 23.82
C ASN A 3 38.65 -29.44 23.18
N LEU A 4 39.91 -29.28 22.75
CA LEU A 4 40.39 -28.07 22.06
C LEU A 4 39.87 -28.03 20.61
N ILE A 5 39.85 -29.18 19.94
CA ILE A 5 39.29 -29.32 18.59
C ILE A 5 37.78 -29.10 18.61
N LEU A 6 37.06 -29.61 19.62
CA LEU A 6 35.63 -29.35 19.78
C LEU A 6 35.35 -27.86 20.05
N LEU A 7 36.15 -27.20 20.90
CA LEU A 7 36.01 -25.78 21.18
C LEU A 7 36.29 -24.92 19.93
N LEU A 8 37.33 -25.26 19.16
CA LEU A 8 37.66 -24.61 17.89
C LEU A 8 36.56 -24.83 16.84
N PHE A 9 35.97 -26.03 16.78
CA PHE A 9 34.88 -26.33 15.84
C PHE A 9 33.60 -25.58 16.23
N VAL A 10 33.29 -25.47 17.52
CA VAL A 10 32.16 -24.65 18.01
C VAL A 10 32.41 -23.17 17.73
N LEU A 11 33.62 -22.65 17.95
CA LEU A 11 33.97 -21.25 17.65
C LEU A 11 33.95 -20.94 16.14
N PHE A 12 34.36 -21.88 15.28
CA PHE A 12 34.25 -21.74 13.83
C PHE A 12 32.80 -21.85 13.35
N ALA A 13 32.01 -22.77 13.89
CA ALA A 13 30.60 -22.93 13.55
C ALA A 13 29.78 -21.70 13.96
N VAL A 14 30.08 -21.09 15.12
CA VAL A 14 29.39 -19.87 15.59
C VAL A 14 29.71 -18.66 14.72
N ASN A 15 30.96 -18.54 14.22
CA ASN A 15 31.33 -17.44 13.32
C ASN A 15 30.76 -17.59 11.90
N LEU A 16 30.54 -18.81 11.41
CA LEU A 16 29.95 -19.06 10.09
C LEU A 16 28.44 -18.79 10.04
N SER A 17 27.79 -18.62 11.18
CA SER A 17 26.35 -18.35 11.31
C SER A 17 26.02 -16.91 11.73
N ALA A 18 27.03 -16.03 11.82
CA ALA A 18 26.81 -14.63 12.16
C ALA A 18 26.22 -13.89 10.96
N GLN A 19 24.98 -13.42 11.07
CA GLN A 19 24.37 -12.56 10.06
C GLN A 19 25.23 -11.30 9.90
N ARG A 20 25.56 -10.94 8.66
CA ARG A 20 26.31 -9.72 8.38
C ARG A 20 25.39 -8.50 8.52
N ILE A 21 25.74 -7.64 9.46
CA ILE A 21 25.10 -6.34 9.69
C ILE A 21 26.15 -5.26 9.45
N ASP A 22 25.97 -4.50 8.39
CA ASP A 22 26.85 -3.39 8.05
C ASP A 22 26.20 -2.08 8.51
N VAL A 23 26.85 -1.39 9.46
CA VAL A 23 26.40 -0.08 9.97
C VAL A 23 27.35 0.99 9.45
N THR A 24 26.81 1.93 8.68
CA THR A 24 27.55 3.09 8.18
C THR A 24 27.14 4.34 8.96
N LEU A 25 28.07 4.92 9.74
CA LEU A 25 27.87 6.23 10.35
C LEU A 25 27.90 7.31 9.26
N ILE A 26 26.90 8.20 9.24
CA ILE A 26 26.74 9.17 8.17
C ILE A 26 27.09 10.59 8.64
N THR A 27 26.34 11.11 9.61
CA THR A 27 26.50 12.48 10.09
C THR A 27 26.06 12.59 11.56
N PRO A 28 26.63 13.49 12.37
CA PRO A 28 26.17 13.70 13.75
C PRO A 28 24.67 14.01 13.80
N TYR A 29 24.01 13.45 14.80
CA TYR A 29 22.60 13.69 15.07
C TYR A 29 22.43 14.94 15.96
N SER A 30 21.50 15.82 15.57
CA SER A 30 21.23 17.11 16.23
C SER A 30 20.43 17.01 17.53
N GLY A 31 19.85 15.86 17.86
CA GLY A 31 19.03 15.68 19.07
C GLY A 31 17.54 15.97 18.90
N GLU A 32 17.03 16.02 17.66
CA GLU A 32 15.62 16.31 17.35
C GLU A 32 14.66 15.13 17.58
N GLU A 33 13.43 15.41 17.99
CA GLU A 33 12.43 14.42 18.46
C GLU A 33 12.08 13.31 17.43
N TYR A 34 12.13 13.59 16.11
CA TYR A 34 11.74 12.66 15.03
C TYR A 34 12.83 12.44 13.98
N PRO A 35 13.98 11.84 14.35
CA PRO A 35 15.20 11.98 13.58
C PRO A 35 15.22 11.23 12.25
N ALA A 36 14.82 9.96 12.23
CA ALA A 36 15.04 9.12 11.04
C ALA A 36 13.95 9.25 9.98
N TYR A 37 12.75 9.73 10.34
CA TYR A 37 11.66 9.88 9.38
C TYR A 37 11.95 10.99 8.36
N ASN A 38 12.62 12.06 8.81
CA ASN A 38 12.99 13.20 7.98
C ASN A 38 14.38 13.04 7.34
N PHE A 39 15.10 11.97 7.65
CA PHE A 39 16.45 11.72 7.18
C PHE A 39 16.47 10.75 5.98
N THR A 40 16.88 11.28 4.84
CA THR A 40 17.00 10.52 3.60
C THR A 40 18.46 10.33 3.23
N TYR A 41 18.83 9.09 2.91
CA TYR A 41 20.19 8.70 2.54
C TYR A 41 20.17 7.89 1.24
N ASP A 42 20.99 8.30 0.27
CA ASP A 42 21.26 7.48 -0.90
C ASP A 42 22.56 6.70 -0.71
N LYS A 43 22.42 5.37 -0.61
CA LYS A 43 23.54 4.45 -0.44
C LYS A 43 24.55 4.53 -1.59
N ASN A 44 24.08 4.70 -2.82
CA ASN A 44 24.94 4.59 -4.01
C ASN A 44 25.93 5.76 -4.09
N SER A 45 25.44 6.98 -3.93
CA SER A 45 26.25 8.20 -3.93
C SER A 45 26.81 8.58 -2.55
N LYS A 46 26.35 7.91 -1.49
CA LYS A 46 26.65 8.19 -0.07
C LYS A 46 26.27 9.61 0.35
N GLN A 47 25.26 10.19 -0.30
CA GLN A 47 24.77 11.53 0.01
C GLN A 47 23.55 11.45 0.92
N TRP A 48 23.33 12.50 1.69
CA TRP A 48 22.22 12.58 2.64
C TRP A 48 21.64 13.98 2.66
N ALA A 49 20.36 14.07 3.05
CA ALA A 49 19.70 15.32 3.37
C ALA A 49 18.58 15.10 4.38
N TYR A 50 18.32 16.09 5.22
CA TYR A 50 17.19 16.13 6.16
C TYR A 50 16.83 17.56 6.51
N SER A 51 15.57 17.81 6.87
CA SER A 51 15.14 19.13 7.32
C SER A 51 15.06 19.22 8.84
N ILE A 52 15.32 20.41 9.36
CA ILE A 52 15.15 20.74 10.78
C ILE A 52 14.31 22.00 10.89
N TYR A 53 13.51 22.09 11.95
CA TYR A 53 12.74 23.29 12.26
C TYR A 53 13.49 24.18 13.25
N ASP A 54 13.89 25.37 12.81
CA ASP A 54 14.49 26.38 13.65
C ASP A 54 13.40 27.17 14.39
N THR A 55 13.25 26.86 15.68
CA THR A 55 12.26 27.50 16.56
C THR A 55 12.55 28.98 16.83
N ALA A 56 13.81 29.43 16.73
CA ALA A 56 14.17 30.83 16.93
C ALA A 56 13.74 31.70 15.74
N ASN A 57 13.85 31.16 14.53
CA ASN A 57 13.45 31.85 13.30
C ASN A 57 12.02 31.50 12.84
N ASN A 58 11.40 30.47 13.44
CA ASN A 58 10.10 29.93 13.03
C ASN A 58 10.09 29.54 11.53
N LYS A 59 11.16 28.85 11.11
CA LYS A 59 11.46 28.48 9.73
C LYS A 59 12.15 27.12 9.68
N SER A 60 12.04 26.44 8.55
CA SER A 60 12.73 25.19 8.25
C SER A 60 14.04 25.44 7.49
N ILE A 61 15.04 24.60 7.71
CA ILE A 61 16.29 24.56 6.93
C ILE A 61 16.62 23.12 6.53
N LEU A 62 17.02 22.93 5.28
CA LEU A 62 17.47 21.64 4.75
C LEU A 62 18.98 21.54 4.91
N LEU A 63 19.42 20.55 5.67
CA LEU A 63 20.82 20.20 5.84
C LEU A 63 21.16 19.06 4.88
N GLY A 64 22.34 19.09 4.28
CA GLY A 64 22.74 18.04 3.36
C GLY A 64 24.24 17.98 3.10
N SER A 65 24.70 16.83 2.62
CA SER A 65 26.12 16.57 2.34
C SER A 65 26.72 17.42 1.22
N LYS A 66 25.88 17.98 0.33
CA LYS A 66 26.29 18.84 -0.78
C LYS A 66 26.02 20.33 -0.59
N GLY A 67 25.40 20.71 0.52
CA GLY A 67 25.07 22.09 0.81
C GLY A 67 23.93 22.20 1.82
N ASN A 68 23.76 23.38 2.40
CA ASN A 68 22.58 23.68 3.20
C ASN A 68 21.71 24.68 2.44
N SER A 69 20.41 24.59 2.68
CA SER A 69 19.48 25.58 2.15
C SER A 69 19.50 26.88 2.96
N ASP A 70 18.88 27.90 2.41
CA ASP A 70 18.42 29.05 3.20
C ASP A 70 17.20 28.63 4.05
N TYR A 71 16.63 29.58 4.81
CA TYR A 71 15.42 29.36 5.60
C TYR A 71 14.15 29.46 4.74
N TYR A 72 13.22 28.52 4.95
CA TYR A 72 11.92 28.47 4.29
C TYR A 72 10.79 28.31 5.32
N ASP A 73 9.56 28.70 4.99
CA ASP A 73 8.41 28.41 5.87
C ASP A 73 8.18 26.89 5.98
N PHE A 74 8.42 26.16 4.90
CA PHE A 74 8.26 24.72 4.82
C PHE A 74 9.23 24.11 3.81
N ILE A 75 9.65 22.87 4.07
CA ILE A 75 10.45 22.03 3.17
C ILE A 75 9.81 20.64 3.12
N ALA A 76 9.62 20.10 1.92
CA ALA A 76 9.07 18.76 1.71
C ALA A 76 10.17 17.68 1.87
N ASP A 77 10.69 17.51 3.09
CA ASP A 77 11.74 16.54 3.38
C ASP A 77 11.35 15.08 3.12
N TRP A 78 10.10 14.72 3.37
CA TRP A 78 9.47 13.45 3.00
C TRP A 78 9.49 13.19 1.47
N ASN A 79 9.84 14.18 0.65
CA ASN A 79 9.94 14.08 -0.80
C ASN A 79 11.35 14.35 -1.36
N ILE A 80 12.40 14.14 -0.54
CA ILE A 80 13.78 14.21 -1.03
C ILE A 80 14.08 13.04 -1.98
N ILE A 81 14.58 13.36 -3.17
CA ILE A 81 15.04 12.37 -4.17
C ILE A 81 16.51 12.63 -4.55
N PHE A 82 17.24 11.57 -4.88
CA PHE A 82 18.66 11.64 -5.26
C PHE A 82 18.85 11.23 -6.73
N ASP A 83 19.80 11.87 -7.40
CA ASP A 83 20.31 11.43 -8.71
C ASP A 83 21.56 10.55 -8.59
N ASP A 84 22.00 9.94 -9.70
CA ASP A 84 23.18 9.05 -9.74
C ASP A 84 24.50 9.77 -9.39
N SER A 85 24.53 11.11 -9.50
CA SER A 85 25.68 11.92 -9.07
C SER A 85 25.60 12.29 -7.59
N GLY A 86 24.53 11.91 -6.89
CA GLY A 86 24.24 12.22 -5.50
C GLY A 86 23.75 13.65 -5.26
N ASN A 87 23.32 14.39 -6.29
CA ASN A 87 22.57 15.61 -6.03
C ASN A 87 21.22 15.23 -5.45
N TYR A 88 20.74 16.02 -4.48
CA TYR A 88 19.42 15.83 -3.93
C TYR A 88 18.50 16.98 -4.31
N TYR A 89 17.22 16.63 -4.44
CA TYR A 89 16.16 17.51 -4.88
C TYR A 89 14.96 17.39 -3.96
N THR A 90 14.33 18.52 -3.70
CA THR A 90 13.05 18.62 -2.98
C THR A 90 12.42 19.97 -3.37
N TYR A 91 11.25 20.28 -2.83
CA TYR A 91 10.68 21.62 -2.91
C TYR A 91 10.50 22.24 -1.52
N ALA A 92 10.45 23.55 -1.50
CA ALA A 92 10.17 24.37 -0.33
C ALA A 92 9.25 25.51 -0.70
N TYR A 93 8.62 26.17 0.27
CA TYR A 93 7.84 27.38 -0.01
C TYR A 93 8.05 28.45 1.05
N ASN A 94 7.72 29.69 0.65
CA ASN A 94 7.57 30.82 1.55
C ASN A 94 6.20 31.46 1.39
N TYR A 95 5.58 31.84 2.50
CA TYR A 95 4.34 32.61 2.55
C TYR A 95 4.60 34.08 2.20
N ARG A 96 3.77 34.65 1.33
CA ARG A 96 3.88 36.06 0.87
C ARG A 96 2.73 36.95 1.33
N GLY A 97 1.81 36.46 2.17
CA GLY A 97 0.58 37.18 2.51
C GLY A 97 -0.60 36.78 1.62
N ASP A 98 -1.83 37.12 2.02
CA ASP A 98 -3.08 36.90 1.26
C ASP A 98 -3.24 35.47 0.69
N GLU A 99 -2.87 34.45 1.47
CA GLU A 99 -2.89 33.03 1.04
C GLU A 99 -2.02 32.73 -0.18
N LYS A 100 -1.09 33.63 -0.54
CA LYS A 100 -0.13 33.45 -1.62
C LYS A 100 1.16 32.84 -1.09
N TYR A 101 1.63 31.86 -1.84
CA TYR A 101 2.90 31.17 -1.60
C TYR A 101 3.79 31.35 -2.81
N VAL A 102 5.09 31.16 -2.62
CA VAL A 102 6.00 30.89 -3.73
C VAL A 102 6.78 29.64 -3.40
N TYR A 103 6.75 28.71 -4.33
CA TYR A 103 7.38 27.42 -4.22
C TYR A 103 8.70 27.43 -4.98
N PHE A 104 9.69 26.72 -4.46
CA PHE A 104 11.04 26.64 -4.99
C PHE A 104 11.40 25.19 -5.18
N LEU A 105 11.82 24.81 -6.40
CA LEU A 105 12.57 23.58 -6.60
C LEU A 105 13.98 23.81 -6.06
N LEU A 106 14.42 22.95 -5.14
CA LEU A 106 15.75 22.99 -4.57
C LEU A 106 16.63 21.91 -5.21
N LYS A 107 17.88 22.27 -5.51
CA LYS A 107 18.98 21.35 -5.85
C LYS A 107 20.11 21.58 -4.86
N ASN A 108 20.47 20.56 -4.09
CA ASN A 108 21.51 20.65 -3.06
C ASN A 108 21.29 21.84 -2.08
N GLY A 109 20.03 22.05 -1.68
CA GLY A 109 19.61 23.16 -0.82
C GLY A 109 19.54 24.53 -1.49
N LYS A 110 20.04 24.69 -2.73
CA LYS A 110 19.96 25.97 -3.46
C LYS A 110 18.73 26.04 -4.34
N GLN A 111 18.13 27.22 -4.43
CA GLN A 111 17.01 27.48 -5.33
C GLN A 111 17.46 27.25 -6.77
N HIS A 112 16.75 26.38 -7.48
CA HIS A 112 16.98 26.09 -8.88
C HIS A 112 15.95 26.80 -9.77
N SER A 113 14.66 26.69 -9.41
CA SER A 113 13.56 27.39 -10.07
C SER A 113 12.44 27.69 -9.07
N PHE A 114 11.48 28.53 -9.47
CA PHE A 114 10.33 28.89 -8.62
C PHE A 114 9.03 28.92 -9.42
N TYR A 115 7.93 28.71 -8.70
CA TYR A 115 6.56 28.60 -9.22
C TYR A 115 5.57 29.20 -8.21
N ASP A 116 4.36 29.48 -8.67
CA ASP A 116 3.27 29.91 -7.76
C ASP A 116 2.81 28.74 -6.90
N ASN A 117 2.89 27.52 -7.45
CA ASN A 117 2.63 26.26 -6.76
C ASN A 117 3.49 25.12 -7.32
N ILE A 118 3.86 24.14 -6.49
CA ILE A 118 4.34 22.82 -6.92
C ILE A 118 3.33 21.80 -6.39
N VAL A 119 2.63 21.16 -7.32
CA VAL A 119 1.50 20.27 -7.05
C VAL A 119 2.02 18.83 -6.91
N TYR A 120 2.00 18.33 -5.67
CA TYR A 120 2.40 16.96 -5.28
C TYR A 120 3.89 16.60 -5.53
N MET A 121 4.23 15.36 -5.15
CA MET A 121 5.57 14.78 -5.09
C MET A 121 6.41 14.91 -6.38
N LEU A 122 7.69 15.25 -6.22
CA LEU A 122 8.72 15.03 -7.23
C LEU A 122 8.88 13.55 -7.53
N LYS A 123 9.00 13.20 -8.81
CA LYS A 123 9.24 11.83 -9.28
C LYS A 123 10.51 11.77 -10.12
N MET A 124 11.52 11.05 -9.64
CA MET A 124 12.71 10.71 -10.43
C MET A 124 12.37 9.57 -11.39
N TYR A 125 12.65 9.75 -12.68
CA TYR A 125 12.47 8.71 -13.68
C TYR A 125 13.44 8.90 -14.85
N LYS A 126 14.27 7.88 -15.14
CA LYS A 126 15.26 7.86 -16.23
C LYS A 126 16.14 9.13 -16.31
N GLY A 127 16.67 9.58 -15.18
CA GLY A 127 17.55 10.75 -15.11
C GLY A 127 16.84 12.10 -15.29
N LYS A 128 15.51 12.12 -15.18
CA LYS A 128 14.68 13.32 -15.21
C LYS A 128 13.83 13.41 -13.95
N ILE A 129 13.54 14.63 -13.52
CA ILE A 129 12.59 14.90 -12.44
C ILE A 129 11.30 15.44 -13.03
N TYR A 130 10.19 14.80 -12.68
CA TYR A 130 8.84 15.15 -13.10
C TYR A 130 8.06 15.69 -11.90
N PHE A 131 7.34 16.79 -12.09
CA PHE A 131 6.41 17.34 -11.12
C PHE A 131 5.40 18.26 -11.80
N LEU A 132 4.27 18.49 -11.14
CA LEU A 132 3.28 19.46 -11.61
C LEU A 132 3.56 20.81 -10.97
N ALA A 133 3.37 21.88 -11.72
CA ALA A 133 3.54 23.23 -11.21
C ALA A 133 2.44 24.15 -11.73
N GLU A 134 2.23 25.24 -10.99
CA GLU A 134 1.33 26.32 -11.41
C GLU A 134 2.10 27.62 -11.58
N GLN A 135 1.75 28.37 -12.62
CA GLN A 135 2.26 29.70 -12.86
C GLN A 135 1.23 30.55 -13.59
N ASN A 136 0.92 31.74 -13.07
CA ASN A 136 -0.10 32.64 -13.62
C ASN A 136 -1.47 31.96 -13.78
N GLU A 137 -1.93 31.25 -12.75
CA GLU A 137 -3.23 30.55 -12.73
C GLU A 137 -3.36 29.38 -13.72
N GLU A 138 -2.28 29.00 -14.41
CA GLU A 138 -2.24 27.82 -15.28
C GLU A 138 -1.36 26.73 -14.67
N SER A 139 -1.76 25.48 -14.85
CA SER A 139 -1.02 24.29 -14.41
C SER A 139 -0.33 23.58 -15.59
N PHE A 140 0.84 23.00 -15.36
CA PHE A 140 1.59 22.23 -16.37
C PHE A 140 2.53 21.19 -15.75
N LEU A 141 2.90 20.20 -16.55
CA LEU A 141 3.99 19.27 -16.22
C LEU A 141 5.34 19.97 -16.38
N VAL A 142 6.21 19.84 -15.39
CA VAL A 142 7.62 20.22 -15.46
C VAL A 142 8.48 18.98 -15.60
N VAL A 143 9.41 19.02 -16.55
CA VAL A 143 10.42 17.99 -16.76
C VAL A 143 11.80 18.64 -16.62
N TYR A 144 12.52 18.29 -15.55
CA TYR A 144 13.90 18.71 -15.36
C TYR A 144 14.86 17.61 -15.81
N ASP A 145 15.59 17.85 -16.90
CA ASP A 145 16.66 16.97 -17.38
C ASP A 145 17.95 17.25 -16.61
N ILE A 146 18.34 16.29 -15.77
CA ILE A 146 19.48 16.44 -14.85
C ILE A 146 20.80 16.54 -15.61
N SER A 147 20.93 15.78 -16.70
CA SER A 147 22.16 15.69 -17.48
C SER A 147 22.44 16.97 -18.26
N ARG A 148 21.38 17.64 -18.72
CA ARG A 148 21.45 18.89 -19.48
C ARG A 148 21.29 20.12 -18.62
N GLU A 149 20.85 19.95 -17.38
CA GLU A 149 20.41 21.02 -16.48
C GLU A 149 19.36 21.93 -17.11
N THR A 150 18.44 21.36 -17.90
CA THR A 150 17.38 22.09 -18.59
C THR A 150 16.02 21.78 -18.00
N ILE A 151 15.18 22.81 -17.88
CA ILE A 151 13.76 22.68 -17.54
C ILE A 151 12.94 22.80 -18.81
N GLU A 152 12.13 21.78 -19.07
CA GLU A 152 11.07 21.79 -20.08
C GLU A 152 9.72 21.93 -19.37
N LYS A 153 8.87 22.82 -19.89
CA LYS A 153 7.49 22.97 -19.44
C LYS A 153 6.58 22.37 -20.50
N GLY A 154 5.67 21.51 -20.07
CA GLY A 154 4.63 20.96 -20.92
C GLY A 154 3.62 22.04 -21.33
N LYS A 155 2.58 21.61 -22.04
CA LYS A 155 1.45 22.49 -22.35
C LYS A 155 0.78 22.97 -21.05
N HIS A 156 0.35 24.22 -21.07
CA HIS A 156 -0.39 24.87 -20.00
C HIS A 156 -1.89 24.55 -20.09
N TYR A 157 -2.50 24.30 -18.94
CA TYR A 157 -3.90 23.95 -18.76
C TYR A 157 -4.53 24.77 -17.64
N GLU A 158 -5.86 24.78 -17.55
CA GLU A 158 -6.56 25.42 -16.42
C GLU A 158 -6.16 24.74 -15.11
N LYS A 159 -6.13 23.40 -15.10
CA LYS A 159 -5.65 22.58 -13.98
C LYS A 159 -4.96 21.32 -14.46
N VAL A 160 -4.01 20.84 -13.66
CA VAL A 160 -3.38 19.52 -13.85
C VAL A 160 -3.38 18.78 -12.53
N TYR A 161 -3.72 17.49 -12.57
CA TYR A 161 -3.76 16.61 -11.41
C TYR A 161 -2.84 15.42 -11.65
N CYS A 162 -2.16 14.98 -10.60
CA CYS A 162 -1.43 13.72 -10.61
C CYS A 162 -2.39 12.55 -10.85
N TYR A 163 -1.86 11.46 -11.39
CA TYR A 163 -2.62 10.23 -11.54
C TYR A 163 -2.45 9.35 -10.31
N PRO A 164 -3.46 8.55 -9.88
CA PRO A 164 -3.26 7.58 -8.83
C PRO A 164 -2.12 6.60 -9.17
N ASP A 165 -1.26 6.33 -8.19
CA ASP A 165 -0.26 5.25 -8.29
C ASP A 165 -0.97 3.90 -8.18
N PHE A 166 -0.86 3.09 -9.24
CA PHE A 166 -1.59 1.83 -9.38
C PHE A 166 -0.96 0.66 -8.61
N ASP A 167 0.26 0.85 -8.10
CA ASP A 167 0.99 -0.20 -7.40
C ASP A 167 0.54 -0.33 -5.93
N GLN A 168 -0.46 0.45 -5.49
CA GLN A 168 -1.01 0.37 -4.14
C GLN A 168 -2.27 -0.51 -4.06
N THR A 169 -2.33 -1.33 -3.01
CA THR A 169 -3.49 -2.17 -2.70
C THR A 169 -4.69 -1.33 -2.23
N PHE A 170 -5.90 -1.76 -2.61
CA PHE A 170 -7.23 -1.11 -2.50
C PHE A 170 -7.65 -0.44 -1.17
N TYR A 171 -6.86 -0.55 -0.10
CA TYR A 171 -7.22 -0.04 1.22
C TYR A 171 -6.58 1.30 1.58
N ARG A 172 -5.82 1.91 0.67
CA ARG A 172 -5.24 3.24 0.85
C ARG A 172 -5.94 4.26 -0.04
N GLU A 173 -6.06 5.50 0.44
CA GLU A 173 -6.27 6.61 -0.48
C GLU A 173 -5.17 6.53 -1.55
N PRO A 174 -5.52 6.57 -2.85
CA PRO A 174 -4.53 6.44 -3.89
C PRO A 174 -3.50 7.54 -3.69
N THR A 175 -2.23 7.18 -3.62
CA THR A 175 -1.19 8.19 -3.63
C THR A 175 -1.12 8.78 -5.02
N TYR A 176 -1.33 10.08 -5.12
CA TYR A 176 -1.28 10.78 -6.39
C TYR A 176 0.17 11.15 -6.74
N THR A 177 0.69 10.58 -7.83
CA THR A 177 2.04 10.87 -8.35
C THR A 177 2.04 10.89 -9.88
N ILE A 178 3.15 11.27 -10.49
CA ILE A 178 3.32 11.10 -11.94
C ILE A 178 3.52 9.62 -12.23
N SER A 179 2.58 9.04 -12.99
CA SER A 179 2.68 7.67 -13.49
C SER A 179 3.30 7.64 -14.89
N PHE A 180 3.74 6.47 -15.33
CA PHE A 180 4.37 6.27 -16.64
C PHE A 180 3.77 5.07 -17.37
N THR A 181 3.69 5.18 -18.70
CA THR A 181 3.32 4.07 -19.59
C THR A 181 4.46 3.06 -19.68
N SER A 182 4.19 1.90 -20.28
CA SER A 182 5.24 0.94 -20.64
C SER A 182 6.27 1.47 -21.65
N ASN A 183 5.96 2.58 -22.34
CA ASN A 183 6.85 3.30 -23.25
C ASN A 183 7.46 4.56 -22.61
N ASP A 184 7.47 4.64 -21.28
CA ASP A 184 8.12 5.73 -20.52
C ASP A 184 7.48 7.12 -20.69
N GLU A 185 6.26 7.19 -21.20
CA GLU A 185 5.53 8.46 -21.36
C GLU A 185 4.87 8.83 -20.02
N PRO A 186 5.04 10.07 -19.50
CA PRO A 186 4.37 10.51 -18.27
C PRO A 186 2.86 10.62 -18.46
N ILE A 187 2.12 10.39 -17.39
CA ILE A 187 0.65 10.44 -17.38
C ILE A 187 0.18 11.37 -16.27
N TYR A 188 -0.76 12.24 -16.62
CA TYR A 188 -1.49 13.11 -15.71
C TYR A 188 -2.91 13.40 -16.23
N ILE A 189 -3.79 13.93 -15.38
CA ILE A 189 -5.09 14.44 -15.78
C ILE A 189 -4.97 15.95 -16.00
N ALA A 190 -5.49 16.46 -17.10
CA ALA A 190 -5.56 17.88 -17.38
C ALA A 190 -7.03 18.34 -17.50
N GLU A 191 -7.25 19.63 -17.27
CA GLU A 191 -8.54 20.30 -17.39
C GLU A 191 -8.43 21.51 -18.35
N GLU A 192 -9.32 21.58 -19.33
CA GLU A 192 -9.41 22.71 -20.26
C GLU A 192 -10.88 22.93 -20.66
N MET A 193 -11.37 24.18 -20.54
CA MET A 193 -12.77 24.56 -20.73
C MET A 193 -13.72 23.75 -19.84
N GLY A 194 -13.31 23.48 -18.59
CA GLY A 194 -14.06 22.68 -17.63
C GLY A 194 -14.25 21.21 -18.04
N LYS A 195 -13.41 20.67 -18.93
CA LYS A 195 -13.42 19.26 -19.32
C LYS A 195 -12.12 18.59 -18.92
N LYS A 196 -12.22 17.38 -18.36
CA LYS A 196 -11.06 16.57 -17.96
C LYS A 196 -10.66 15.55 -19.02
N PHE A 197 -9.37 15.28 -19.13
CA PHE A 197 -8.80 14.28 -20.04
C PHE A 197 -7.46 13.77 -19.51
N ILE A 198 -7.06 12.59 -19.97
CA ILE A 198 -5.73 12.04 -19.69
C ILE A 198 -4.74 12.60 -20.71
N VAL A 199 -3.59 13.06 -20.24
CA VAL A 199 -2.45 13.34 -21.09
C VAL A 199 -1.43 12.22 -20.95
N THR A 200 -0.92 11.74 -22.07
CA THR A 200 0.13 10.71 -22.13
C THR A 200 1.30 11.24 -22.95
N GLY A 201 2.40 11.60 -22.30
CA GLY A 201 3.49 12.34 -22.92
C GLY A 201 3.00 13.70 -23.40
N GLU A 202 3.04 13.94 -24.71
CA GLU A 202 2.53 15.16 -25.35
C GLU A 202 1.12 14.96 -25.96
N ARG A 203 0.55 13.75 -25.84
CA ARG A 203 -0.72 13.40 -26.48
C ARG A 203 -1.88 13.63 -25.53
N GLU A 204 -2.83 14.46 -25.95
CA GLU A 204 -4.09 14.67 -25.24
C GLU A 204 -5.10 13.58 -25.61
N GLY A 205 -5.66 12.94 -24.59
CA GLY A 205 -6.81 12.07 -24.73
C GLY A 205 -8.08 12.84 -25.04
N LYS A 206 -9.17 12.10 -25.22
CA LYS A 206 -10.49 12.68 -25.41
C LYS A 206 -10.97 13.38 -24.12
N LYS A 207 -11.71 14.47 -24.31
CA LYS A 207 -12.24 15.32 -23.23
C LYS A 207 -13.61 14.85 -22.75
N TYR A 208 -13.77 14.86 -21.44
CA TYR A 208 -14.96 14.38 -20.71
C TYR A 208 -15.43 15.42 -19.70
N ASP A 209 -16.67 15.30 -19.23
CA ASP A 209 -17.19 16.16 -18.17
C ASP A 209 -16.42 15.93 -16.86
N ASP A 210 -16.04 14.68 -16.59
CA ASP A 210 -15.23 14.31 -15.44
C ASP A 210 -14.50 12.97 -15.68
N ILE A 211 -13.54 12.66 -14.82
CA ILE A 211 -12.83 11.37 -14.75
C ILE A 211 -12.88 10.88 -13.31
N VAL A 212 -13.41 9.68 -13.10
CA VAL A 212 -13.39 9.02 -11.78
C VAL A 212 -12.07 8.26 -11.68
N ASP A 213 -11.05 8.97 -11.25
CA ASP A 213 -9.66 8.49 -11.16
C ASP A 213 -9.46 7.41 -10.10
N TRP A 214 -10.24 7.41 -9.01
CA TRP A 214 -10.20 6.39 -7.96
C TRP A 214 -10.35 4.94 -8.48
N TYR A 215 -11.02 4.76 -9.62
CA TYR A 215 -11.23 3.44 -10.22
C TYR A 215 -10.24 3.11 -11.34
N ALA A 216 -9.24 3.94 -11.56
CA ALA A 216 -8.29 3.73 -12.61
C ALA A 216 -7.31 2.58 -12.30
N LYS A 217 -6.92 1.83 -13.33
CA LYS A 217 -5.96 0.73 -13.27
C LYS A 217 -5.07 0.67 -14.51
N LYS A 218 -3.90 0.06 -14.37
CA LYS A 218 -3.13 -0.43 -15.53
C LYS A 218 -3.75 -1.74 -16.02
N ASP A 219 -3.93 -1.85 -17.32
CA ASP A 219 -4.31 -3.08 -17.97
C ASP A 219 -3.12 -4.06 -18.03
N LEU A 220 -3.33 -5.29 -18.52
CA LEU A 220 -2.28 -6.33 -18.61
C LEU A 220 -1.12 -5.97 -19.56
N ARG A 221 -1.21 -4.85 -20.29
CA ARG A 221 -0.17 -4.31 -21.19
C ARG A 221 0.44 -3.00 -20.66
N GLY A 222 0.03 -2.56 -19.47
CA GLY A 222 0.50 -1.32 -18.85
C GLY A 222 -0.17 -0.05 -19.39
N ASN A 223 -1.21 -0.15 -20.23
CA ASN A 223 -2.00 1.02 -20.61
C ASN A 223 -2.98 1.39 -19.50
N ILE A 224 -3.37 2.65 -19.45
CA ILE A 224 -4.35 3.09 -18.47
C ILE A 224 -5.76 2.72 -18.90
N CYS A 225 -6.51 2.22 -17.92
CA CYS A 225 -7.93 2.01 -17.97
C CYS A 225 -8.60 2.83 -16.85
N TYR A 226 -9.62 3.61 -17.18
CA TYR A 226 -10.26 4.55 -16.25
C TYR A 226 -11.75 4.72 -16.52
N VAL A 227 -12.46 5.36 -15.60
CA VAL A 227 -13.89 5.68 -15.76
C VAL A 227 -14.04 7.14 -16.16
N ALA A 228 -14.67 7.38 -17.31
CA ALA A 228 -14.99 8.70 -17.81
C ALA A 228 -16.48 9.02 -17.59
N VAL A 229 -16.79 10.30 -17.39
CA VAL A 229 -18.15 10.80 -17.17
C VAL A 229 -18.56 11.72 -18.31
N VAL A 230 -19.80 11.57 -18.78
CA VAL A 230 -20.44 12.54 -19.66
C VAL A 230 -21.81 12.94 -19.12
N GLU A 231 -22.11 14.22 -19.15
CA GLU A 231 -23.38 14.79 -18.71
C GLU A 231 -24.12 15.41 -19.90
N ASN A 232 -25.41 15.11 -20.01
CA ASN A 232 -26.28 15.70 -21.03
C ASN A 232 -27.72 15.80 -20.50
N LEU A 233 -28.65 16.25 -21.35
CA LEU A 233 -30.07 16.40 -21.00
C LEU A 233 -30.76 15.09 -20.52
N LYS A 234 -30.17 13.93 -20.81
CA LYS A 234 -30.65 12.61 -20.35
C LYS A 234 -29.95 12.12 -19.07
N GLY A 235 -29.17 13.00 -18.43
CA GLY A 235 -28.45 12.75 -17.18
C GLY A 235 -26.98 12.37 -17.35
N ARG A 236 -26.33 12.16 -16.21
CA ARG A 236 -24.95 11.68 -16.08
C ARG A 236 -24.84 10.23 -16.55
N LYS A 237 -23.78 9.93 -17.29
CA LYS A 237 -23.42 8.59 -17.74
C LYS A 237 -21.94 8.35 -17.52
N GLU A 238 -21.61 7.11 -17.16
CA GLU A 238 -20.25 6.66 -16.90
C GLU A 238 -19.90 5.49 -17.80
N PHE A 239 -18.63 5.36 -18.15
CA PHE A 239 -18.11 4.28 -18.98
C PHE A 239 -16.62 4.10 -18.79
N VAL A 240 -16.15 2.90 -19.07
CA VAL A 240 -14.73 2.58 -19.06
C VAL A 240 -14.07 3.07 -20.34
N VAL A 241 -12.87 3.62 -20.22
CA VAL A 241 -11.94 3.94 -21.30
C VAL A 241 -10.68 3.12 -21.07
N GLN A 242 -10.15 2.49 -22.12
CA GLN A 242 -8.90 1.72 -22.10
C GLN A 242 -8.03 2.17 -23.27
N GLY A 243 -6.98 2.95 -22.99
CA GLY A 243 -6.28 3.70 -24.03
C GLY A 243 -7.25 4.60 -24.80
N ASP A 244 -7.34 4.46 -26.12
CA ASP A 244 -8.26 5.24 -26.97
C ASP A 244 -9.65 4.60 -27.14
N LYS A 245 -9.89 3.44 -26.53
CA LYS A 245 -11.14 2.69 -26.70
C LYS A 245 -12.15 3.05 -25.61
N GLU A 246 -13.31 3.55 -26.03
CA GLU A 246 -14.48 3.74 -25.17
C GLU A 246 -15.39 2.50 -25.16
N TYR A 247 -15.82 2.11 -23.97
CA TYR A 247 -16.81 1.05 -23.79
C TYR A 247 -18.23 1.61 -23.64
N LYS A 248 -19.21 0.71 -23.54
CA LYS A 248 -20.64 1.02 -23.42
C LYS A 248 -20.89 1.90 -22.19
N LYS A 249 -21.81 2.86 -22.34
CA LYS A 249 -22.23 3.81 -21.31
C LYS A 249 -23.34 3.26 -20.43
N PHE A 250 -23.21 3.49 -19.13
CA PHE A 250 -24.14 3.09 -18.08
C PHE A 250 -24.51 4.31 -17.22
N TYR A 251 -25.45 4.17 -16.28
CA TYR A 251 -25.74 5.26 -15.34
C TYR A 251 -24.61 5.46 -14.34
N GLY A 252 -23.94 4.37 -13.94
CA GLY A 252 -22.75 4.42 -13.10
C GLY A 252 -21.85 3.22 -13.34
N ILE A 253 -20.56 3.38 -13.05
CA ILE A 253 -19.58 2.30 -12.94
C ILE A 253 -19.15 2.24 -11.48
N SER A 254 -19.29 1.08 -10.84
CA SER A 254 -18.94 0.95 -9.42
C SER A 254 -17.43 0.89 -9.22
N TYR A 255 -16.71 0.11 -10.03
CA TYR A 255 -15.25 0.02 -10.05
C TYR A 255 -14.80 -0.84 -11.25
N ILE A 256 -13.56 -0.65 -11.70
CA ILE A 256 -12.88 -1.59 -12.60
C ILE A 256 -12.25 -2.66 -11.72
N ASP A 257 -12.67 -3.90 -11.87
CA ASP A 257 -12.26 -4.98 -10.98
C ASP A 257 -10.97 -5.64 -11.45
N THR A 258 -11.01 -6.25 -12.63
CA THR A 258 -9.89 -7.01 -13.19
C THR A 258 -9.92 -6.97 -14.72
N PHE A 259 -9.01 -7.72 -15.35
CA PHE A 259 -8.95 -7.91 -16.79
C PHE A 259 -8.98 -9.40 -17.11
N THR A 260 -9.71 -9.76 -18.16
CA THR A 260 -9.61 -11.11 -18.73
C THR A 260 -8.20 -11.37 -19.26
N VAL A 261 -7.85 -12.63 -19.51
CA VAL A 261 -6.56 -13.02 -20.14
C VAL A 261 -6.32 -12.36 -21.50
N SER A 262 -7.39 -11.93 -22.18
CA SER A 262 -7.34 -11.19 -23.45
C SER A 262 -7.24 -9.67 -23.26
N ASN A 263 -6.96 -9.21 -22.04
CA ASN A 263 -6.84 -7.81 -21.66
C ASN A 263 -8.12 -6.98 -21.86
N VAL A 264 -9.29 -7.61 -21.66
CA VAL A 264 -10.60 -6.92 -21.69
C VAL A 264 -11.03 -6.61 -20.25
N PRO A 265 -11.41 -5.36 -19.93
CA PRO A 265 -11.79 -4.98 -18.57
C PRO A 265 -13.07 -5.69 -18.13
N VAL A 266 -13.08 -6.07 -16.85
CA VAL A 266 -14.21 -6.68 -16.13
C VAL A 266 -14.61 -5.72 -15.03
N TYR A 267 -15.88 -5.33 -14.99
CA TYR A 267 -16.34 -4.28 -14.09
C TYR A 267 -17.83 -4.39 -13.75
N ALA A 268 -18.21 -3.85 -12.60
CA ALA A 268 -19.60 -3.73 -12.16
C ALA A 268 -20.22 -2.42 -12.67
N VAL A 269 -21.46 -2.50 -13.15
CA VAL A 269 -22.20 -1.35 -13.67
C VAL A 269 -23.55 -1.20 -13.00
N ILE A 270 -24.03 0.05 -12.94
CA ILE A 270 -25.40 0.43 -12.59
C ILE A 270 -26.09 0.89 -13.88
N ASP A 271 -27.07 0.13 -14.36
CA ASP A 271 -27.75 0.36 -15.64
C ASP A 271 -29.08 1.11 -15.51
N SER A 272 -29.61 1.26 -14.30
CA SER A 272 -30.71 2.19 -14.02
C SER A 272 -30.78 2.54 -12.54
N ILE A 273 -31.14 3.78 -12.24
CA ILE A 273 -31.42 4.25 -10.88
C ILE A 273 -32.86 4.77 -10.87
N ALA A 274 -33.76 4.02 -10.21
CA ALA A 274 -35.05 4.51 -9.75
C ALA A 274 -34.98 4.71 -8.23
N PRO A 275 -35.85 5.55 -7.62
CA PRO A 275 -35.81 5.84 -6.18
C PRO A 275 -35.82 4.59 -5.28
N ASP A 276 -36.36 3.49 -5.76
CA ASP A 276 -36.54 2.22 -5.05
C ASP A 276 -35.81 1.04 -5.72
N LYS A 277 -35.06 1.27 -6.80
CA LYS A 277 -34.44 0.18 -7.56
C LYS A 277 -33.17 0.59 -8.29
N THR A 278 -32.07 -0.08 -7.95
CA THR A 278 -30.86 -0.12 -8.76
C THR A 278 -30.83 -1.39 -9.58
N VAL A 279 -30.32 -1.32 -10.81
CA VAL A 279 -30.12 -2.50 -11.65
C VAL A 279 -28.64 -2.63 -11.95
N ASN A 280 -28.07 -3.77 -11.58
CA ASN A 280 -26.63 -3.99 -11.62
C ASN A 280 -26.28 -5.18 -12.51
N TYR A 281 -25.12 -5.08 -13.17
CA TYR A 281 -24.54 -6.17 -13.95
C TYR A 281 -23.02 -6.24 -13.81
N VAL A 282 -22.45 -7.41 -14.05
CA VAL A 282 -21.04 -7.57 -14.41
C VAL A 282 -20.92 -7.48 -15.92
N VAL A 283 -19.99 -6.64 -16.38
CA VAL A 283 -19.70 -6.42 -17.79
C VAL A 283 -18.27 -6.84 -18.09
N ILE A 284 -18.08 -7.56 -19.19
CA ILE A 284 -16.77 -7.81 -19.79
C ILE A 284 -16.71 -7.03 -21.10
N GLY A 285 -15.95 -5.94 -21.09
CA GLY A 285 -15.90 -5.02 -22.21
C GLY A 285 -17.26 -4.37 -22.49
N ASN A 286 -17.97 -4.79 -23.53
CA ASN A 286 -19.32 -4.27 -23.83
C ASN A 286 -20.44 -5.27 -23.50
N ASP A 287 -20.07 -6.51 -23.18
CA ASP A 287 -21.00 -7.61 -23.01
C ASP A 287 -21.44 -7.68 -21.55
N ILE A 288 -22.75 -7.60 -21.32
CA ILE A 288 -23.34 -7.96 -20.02
C ILE A 288 -23.17 -9.48 -19.86
N LYS A 289 -22.45 -9.90 -18.83
CA LYS A 289 -22.12 -11.32 -18.57
C LYS A 289 -22.84 -11.90 -17.36
N SER A 290 -23.29 -11.07 -16.43
CA SER A 290 -24.15 -11.51 -15.35
C SER A 290 -25.62 -11.42 -15.73
N ARG A 291 -26.48 -12.15 -14.99
CA ARG A 291 -27.89 -11.80 -14.88
C ARG A 291 -28.10 -10.42 -14.26
N LYS A 292 -29.34 -9.97 -14.36
CA LYS A 292 -29.86 -8.77 -13.70
C LYS A 292 -29.89 -8.95 -12.19
N LEU A 293 -29.26 -8.03 -11.46
CA LEU A 293 -29.31 -7.98 -10.00
C LEU A 293 -29.90 -6.65 -9.52
N ASP A 294 -30.84 -6.72 -8.58
CA ASP A 294 -31.63 -5.57 -8.13
C ASP A 294 -30.99 -4.81 -6.94
N THR A 295 -29.75 -5.16 -6.55
CA THR A 295 -29.10 -4.61 -5.35
C THR A 295 -27.63 -4.17 -5.58
N TRP A 296 -26.64 -5.04 -5.34
CA TRP A 296 -25.21 -4.80 -5.54
C TRP A 296 -24.52 -6.03 -6.15
N ILE A 297 -23.30 -5.83 -6.58
CA ILE A 297 -22.35 -6.84 -7.05
C ILE A 297 -21.05 -6.69 -6.26
N SER A 298 -20.48 -7.81 -5.84
CA SER A 298 -19.22 -7.87 -5.11
C SER A 298 -18.42 -9.10 -5.55
N ASN A 299 -17.16 -9.18 -5.08
CA ASN A 299 -16.29 -10.34 -5.24
C ASN A 299 -16.18 -10.82 -6.70
N ILE A 300 -16.01 -9.89 -7.65
CA ILE A 300 -15.81 -10.25 -9.06
C ILE A 300 -14.45 -10.91 -9.19
N GLU A 301 -14.39 -12.05 -9.85
CA GLU A 301 -13.16 -12.81 -10.03
C GLU A 301 -13.16 -13.51 -11.39
N ILE A 302 -11.96 -13.71 -11.95
CA ILE A 302 -11.76 -14.62 -13.08
C ILE A 302 -11.08 -15.88 -12.56
N THR A 303 -11.80 -17.00 -12.60
CA THR A 303 -11.27 -18.29 -12.15
C THR A 303 -10.01 -18.67 -12.94
N PRO A 304 -9.15 -19.59 -12.43
CA PRO A 304 -8.00 -20.10 -13.18
C PRO A 304 -8.35 -20.70 -14.55
N SER A 305 -9.59 -21.15 -14.74
CA SER A 305 -10.11 -21.66 -16.01
C SER A 305 -10.58 -20.58 -16.99
N GLY A 306 -10.53 -19.30 -16.59
CA GLY A 306 -10.99 -18.15 -17.36
C GLY A 306 -12.49 -17.83 -17.21
N LYS A 307 -13.22 -18.58 -16.38
CA LYS A 307 -14.64 -18.34 -16.11
C LYS A 307 -14.85 -17.12 -15.22
N LEU A 308 -15.97 -16.42 -15.42
CA LEU A 308 -16.40 -15.33 -14.55
C LEU A 308 -17.08 -15.88 -13.28
N ALA A 309 -16.65 -15.39 -12.12
CA ALA A 309 -17.34 -15.58 -10.85
C ALA A 309 -17.66 -14.24 -10.20
N TYR A 310 -18.77 -14.15 -9.49
CA TYR A 310 -19.15 -12.96 -8.72
C TYR A 310 -20.20 -13.33 -7.67
N SER A 311 -20.34 -12.48 -6.65
CA SER A 311 -21.49 -12.53 -5.75
C SER A 311 -22.40 -11.31 -5.97
N GLY A 312 -23.67 -11.46 -5.62
CA GLY A 312 -24.63 -10.37 -5.76
C GLY A 312 -25.89 -10.58 -4.93
N GLY A 313 -26.41 -9.48 -4.41
CA GLY A 313 -27.59 -9.51 -3.56
C GLY A 313 -28.89 -9.76 -4.35
N VAL A 314 -29.70 -10.68 -3.84
CA VAL A 314 -31.01 -11.06 -4.38
C VAL A 314 -32.07 -10.84 -3.31
N MET A 315 -33.08 -10.04 -3.65
CA MET A 315 -34.23 -9.79 -2.78
C MET A 315 -35.13 -11.04 -2.70
N TYR A 316 -35.51 -11.46 -1.50
CA TYR A 316 -36.48 -12.55 -1.28
C TYR A 316 -37.67 -12.13 -0.39
N GLY A 317 -37.75 -10.86 -0.03
CA GLY A 317 -38.86 -10.26 0.70
C GLY A 317 -38.71 -8.74 0.76
N LYS A 318 -39.69 -8.05 1.34
CA LYS A 318 -39.57 -6.60 1.58
C LYS A 318 -38.38 -6.35 2.50
N ASP A 319 -37.41 -5.58 2.04
CA ASP A 319 -36.18 -5.22 2.76
C ASP A 319 -35.33 -6.43 3.21
N LYS A 320 -35.48 -7.58 2.54
CA LYS A 320 -34.70 -8.80 2.81
C LYS A 320 -33.95 -9.25 1.58
N TYR A 321 -32.64 -9.37 1.72
CA TYR A 321 -31.74 -9.87 0.68
C TYR A 321 -30.96 -11.09 1.18
N LYS A 322 -30.55 -11.93 0.23
CA LYS A 322 -29.52 -12.94 0.39
C LYS A 322 -28.42 -12.66 -0.62
N ASP A 323 -27.18 -12.97 -0.30
CA ASP A 323 -26.09 -12.94 -1.27
C ASP A 323 -25.98 -14.29 -1.98
N VAL A 324 -25.75 -14.26 -3.28
CA VAL A 324 -25.72 -15.45 -4.13
C VAL A 324 -24.41 -15.46 -4.91
N LEU A 325 -23.67 -16.57 -4.82
CA LEU A 325 -22.48 -16.81 -5.62
C LEU A 325 -22.88 -17.38 -6.98
N TYR A 326 -22.36 -16.76 -8.03
CA TYR A 326 -22.52 -17.19 -9.41
C TYR A 326 -21.17 -17.56 -10.03
N ILE A 327 -21.17 -18.61 -10.85
CA ILE A 327 -20.06 -18.94 -11.75
C ILE A 327 -20.67 -19.15 -13.14
N GLU A 328 -20.21 -18.40 -14.15
CA GLU A 328 -20.82 -18.37 -15.49
C GLU A 328 -22.35 -18.12 -15.46
N ASP A 329 -22.80 -17.23 -14.58
CA ASP A 329 -24.22 -16.89 -14.36
C ASP A 329 -25.12 -18.06 -13.84
N GLU A 330 -24.51 -19.19 -13.47
CA GLU A 330 -25.17 -20.27 -12.75
C GLU A 330 -25.14 -20.00 -11.25
N GLU A 331 -26.30 -20.06 -10.58
CA GLU A 331 -26.39 -19.95 -9.11
C GLU A 331 -25.77 -21.20 -8.48
N ILE A 332 -24.70 -20.99 -7.72
CA ILE A 332 -23.98 -22.07 -7.03
C ILE A 332 -24.55 -22.26 -5.64
N VAL A 333 -24.59 -21.18 -4.86
CA VAL A 333 -25.02 -21.20 -3.46
C VAL A 333 -25.47 -19.82 -3.01
N SER A 334 -26.26 -19.75 -1.93
CA SER A 334 -26.71 -18.49 -1.34
C SER A 334 -26.66 -18.48 0.18
N TYR A 335 -26.29 -17.34 0.75
CA TYR A 335 -26.15 -17.08 2.18
C TYR A 335 -26.69 -15.69 2.53
N GLU A 336 -26.69 -15.29 3.80
CA GLU A 336 -27.08 -13.91 4.17
C GLU A 336 -26.07 -12.88 3.65
N SER A 337 -24.78 -13.27 3.60
CA SER A 337 -23.69 -12.49 3.01
C SER A 337 -22.60 -13.44 2.50
N ILE A 338 -21.92 -13.06 1.40
CA ILE A 338 -20.74 -13.72 0.86
C ILE A 338 -19.62 -12.69 0.70
N SER A 339 -18.41 -13.02 1.16
CA SER A 339 -17.23 -12.16 1.02
C SER A 339 -15.95 -12.96 0.84
N SER A 340 -14.85 -12.28 0.48
CA SER A 340 -13.52 -12.87 0.35
C SER A 340 -13.48 -14.07 -0.61
N LEU A 341 -14.19 -14.00 -1.74
CA LEU A 341 -14.15 -15.06 -2.75
C LEU A 341 -12.75 -15.18 -3.33
N LYS A 342 -12.20 -16.38 -3.30
CA LYS A 342 -10.92 -16.73 -3.93
C LYS A 342 -11.04 -18.10 -4.57
N PHE A 343 -10.12 -18.42 -5.47
CA PHE A 343 -10.04 -19.73 -6.11
C PHE A 343 -8.67 -20.34 -5.89
N ASP A 344 -8.62 -21.64 -5.58
CA ASP A 344 -7.36 -22.37 -5.58
C ASP A 344 -6.87 -22.60 -7.03
N LYS A 345 -5.67 -23.18 -7.20
CA LYS A 345 -5.09 -23.46 -8.53
C LYS A 345 -5.92 -24.43 -9.39
N LYS A 346 -6.86 -25.19 -8.79
CA LYS A 346 -7.77 -26.12 -9.47
C LYS A 346 -9.12 -25.47 -9.78
N GLY A 347 -9.34 -24.22 -9.39
CA GLY A 347 -10.59 -23.49 -9.58
C GLY A 347 -11.66 -23.83 -8.55
N LYS A 348 -11.29 -24.38 -7.39
CA LYS A 348 -12.23 -24.61 -6.28
C LYS A 348 -12.45 -23.30 -5.51
N PRO A 349 -13.71 -22.91 -5.24
CA PRO A 349 -14.00 -21.66 -4.55
C PRO A 349 -13.70 -21.78 -3.04
N LEU A 350 -13.19 -20.68 -2.48
CA LEU A 350 -13.08 -20.41 -1.06
C LEU A 350 -13.78 -19.07 -0.80
N PHE A 351 -14.68 -19.00 0.16
CA PHE A 351 -15.33 -17.74 0.53
C PHE A 351 -15.82 -17.76 1.98
N VAL A 352 -16.05 -16.58 2.52
CA VAL A 352 -16.71 -16.36 3.81
C VAL A 352 -18.20 -16.25 3.56
N ALA A 353 -18.99 -16.99 4.32
CA ALA A 353 -20.45 -16.96 4.31
C ALA A 353 -21.00 -16.54 5.67
N ALA A 354 -22.18 -15.92 5.69
CA ALA A 354 -22.91 -15.59 6.91
C ALA A 354 -24.30 -16.22 6.98
N LYS A 355 -24.71 -16.66 8.18
CA LYS A 355 -26.05 -17.16 8.50
C LYS A 355 -26.36 -16.97 9.98
N ASN A 356 -27.54 -16.44 10.32
CA ASN A 356 -27.98 -16.19 11.69
C ASN A 356 -26.95 -15.37 12.50
N GLU A 357 -26.46 -14.26 11.94
CA GLU A 357 -25.46 -13.38 12.58
C GLU A 357 -24.13 -14.07 12.90
N LYS A 358 -23.83 -15.19 12.22
CA LYS A 358 -22.58 -15.91 12.33
C LYS A 358 -21.92 -16.08 10.99
N SER A 359 -20.59 -15.98 10.97
CA SER A 359 -19.74 -16.18 9.80
C SER A 359 -18.95 -17.47 9.88
N PHE A 360 -18.76 -18.13 8.74
CA PHE A 360 -17.98 -19.36 8.57
C PHE A 360 -17.34 -19.38 7.18
N VAL A 361 -16.35 -20.24 6.96
CA VAL A 361 -15.68 -20.39 5.67
C VAL A 361 -16.20 -21.62 4.94
N ILE A 362 -16.44 -21.48 3.64
CA ILE A 362 -16.72 -22.58 2.71
C ILE A 362 -15.52 -22.77 1.79
N TYR A 363 -15.04 -24.00 1.64
CA TYR A 363 -14.07 -24.40 0.62
C TYR A 363 -14.60 -25.63 -0.12
N ASP A 364 -14.74 -25.54 -1.44
CA ASP A 364 -15.20 -26.65 -2.29
C ASP A 364 -16.52 -27.28 -1.80
N ASP A 365 -17.53 -26.45 -1.54
CA ASP A 365 -18.86 -26.81 -1.01
C ASP A 365 -18.88 -27.38 0.42
N GLU A 366 -17.72 -27.48 1.09
CA GLU A 366 -17.62 -27.93 2.48
C GLU A 366 -17.44 -26.75 3.43
N GLN A 367 -18.24 -26.73 4.50
CA GLN A 367 -18.03 -25.78 5.59
C GLN A 367 -16.84 -26.22 6.44
N LEU A 368 -15.84 -25.35 6.56
CA LEU A 368 -14.68 -25.56 7.42
C LEU A 368 -15.01 -25.37 8.91
N GLU A 369 -14.11 -25.81 9.78
CA GLU A 369 -14.31 -25.69 11.23
C GLU A 369 -14.49 -24.23 11.67
N GLY A 370 -15.31 -23.99 12.68
CA GLY A 370 -15.37 -22.70 13.35
C GLY A 370 -16.50 -21.82 12.81
N VAL A 371 -17.21 -21.24 13.78
CA VAL A 371 -18.34 -20.35 13.55
C VAL A 371 -18.11 -19.14 14.42
N TYR A 372 -18.02 -17.98 13.79
CA TYR A 372 -17.59 -16.73 14.39
C TYR A 372 -18.70 -15.70 14.33
N THR A 373 -18.57 -14.61 15.08
CA THR A 373 -19.47 -13.46 14.86
C THR A 373 -19.08 -12.72 13.59
N SER A 374 -17.80 -12.67 13.25
CA SER A 374 -17.30 -12.15 11.96
C SER A 374 -16.01 -12.88 11.55
N ILE A 375 -15.72 -12.90 10.26
CA ILE A 375 -14.44 -13.37 9.68
C ILE A 375 -13.86 -12.22 8.86
N TYR A 376 -12.64 -11.82 9.17
CA TYR A 376 -12.01 -10.66 8.54
C TYR A 376 -11.37 -11.00 7.21
N ASN A 377 -10.78 -12.20 7.11
CA ASN A 377 -10.04 -12.61 5.94
C ASN A 377 -10.07 -14.12 5.78
N ALA A 378 -10.03 -14.56 4.53
CA ALA A 378 -9.86 -15.94 4.14
C ALA A 378 -9.00 -15.99 2.86
N GLY A 379 -8.15 -17.00 2.75
CA GLY A 379 -7.32 -17.19 1.57
C GLY A 379 -6.50 -18.46 1.58
N PHE A 380 -5.51 -18.46 0.69
CA PHE A 380 -4.56 -19.55 0.56
C PHE A 380 -3.15 -19.05 0.90
N LEU A 381 -2.41 -19.83 1.67
CA LEU A 381 -0.97 -19.67 1.82
C LEU A 381 -0.25 -20.12 0.54
N GLU A 382 1.03 -19.80 0.41
CA GLU A 382 1.81 -20.15 -0.79
C GLU A 382 1.90 -21.65 -1.08
N ASP A 383 1.85 -22.48 -0.04
CA ASP A 383 1.82 -23.94 -0.13
C ASP A 383 0.43 -24.49 -0.54
N GLY A 384 -0.59 -23.62 -0.61
CA GLY A 384 -1.97 -23.94 -0.96
C GLY A 384 -2.87 -24.24 0.25
N SER A 385 -2.35 -24.21 1.48
CA SER A 385 -3.15 -24.39 2.69
C SER A 385 -4.16 -23.24 2.84
N VAL A 386 -5.40 -23.55 3.22
CA VAL A 386 -6.41 -22.53 3.53
C VAL A 386 -6.06 -21.84 4.85
N TYR A 387 -6.21 -20.52 4.92
CA TYR A 387 -6.20 -19.77 6.18
C TYR A 387 -7.42 -18.87 6.30
N TYR A 388 -7.81 -18.56 7.53
CA TYR A 388 -8.81 -17.52 7.84
C TYR A 388 -8.71 -17.06 9.28
N SER A 389 -9.18 -15.83 9.54
CA SER A 389 -9.20 -15.22 10.88
C SER A 389 -10.61 -14.83 11.30
N GLY A 390 -11.06 -15.38 12.43
CA GLY A 390 -12.42 -15.19 12.96
C GLY A 390 -12.41 -14.49 14.32
N ILE A 391 -13.47 -13.72 14.59
CA ILE A 391 -13.68 -13.04 15.86
C ILE A 391 -15.01 -13.44 16.51
N ILE A 392 -14.97 -13.65 17.82
CA ILE A 392 -16.15 -13.71 18.67
C ILE A 392 -16.17 -12.41 19.45
N TYR A 393 -17.08 -11.50 19.08
CA TYR A 393 -17.28 -10.26 19.85
C TYR A 393 -17.67 -10.58 21.29
N GLY A 394 -17.01 -9.89 22.21
CA GLY A 394 -17.32 -9.94 23.62
C GLY A 394 -18.56 -9.11 23.97
N ASP A 395 -18.78 -8.96 25.26
CA ASP A 395 -19.85 -8.14 25.84
C ASP A 395 -19.17 -7.03 26.66
N TYR A 396 -19.00 -5.87 26.04
CA TYR A 396 -18.30 -4.73 26.62
C TYR A 396 -19.00 -4.17 27.87
N GLU A 397 -20.33 -4.27 27.95
CA GLU A 397 -21.09 -3.89 29.16
C GLU A 397 -20.72 -4.79 30.34
N LYS A 398 -20.49 -6.08 30.07
CA LYS A 398 -20.02 -7.07 31.04
C LYS A 398 -18.50 -7.16 31.15
N LYS A 399 -17.75 -6.26 30.50
CA LYS A 399 -16.27 -6.28 30.44
C LYS A 399 -15.71 -7.61 29.92
N ILE A 400 -16.42 -8.26 29.02
CA ILE A 400 -15.94 -9.44 28.29
C ILE A 400 -15.31 -8.93 27.01
N ALA A 401 -13.99 -9.11 26.87
CA ALA A 401 -13.24 -8.72 25.69
C ALA A 401 -13.54 -9.63 24.48
N ASP A 402 -13.29 -9.10 23.29
CA ASP A 402 -13.31 -9.86 22.04
C ASP A 402 -12.29 -11.01 22.06
N ARG A 403 -12.59 -12.06 21.29
CA ARG A 403 -11.72 -13.23 21.16
C ARG A 403 -11.48 -13.57 19.71
N TYR A 404 -10.21 -13.56 19.33
CA TYR A 404 -9.76 -13.77 17.96
C TYR A 404 -9.15 -15.16 17.78
N TYR A 405 -9.36 -15.76 16.62
CA TYR A 405 -8.84 -17.08 16.27
C TYR A 405 -8.29 -17.07 14.86
N VAL A 406 -7.22 -17.83 14.64
CA VAL A 406 -6.63 -18.05 13.30
C VAL A 406 -6.72 -19.53 12.99
N HIS A 407 -7.15 -19.85 11.77
CA HIS A 407 -7.09 -21.21 11.22
C HIS A 407 -6.08 -21.26 10.10
N ILE A 408 -5.25 -22.30 10.10
CA ILE A 408 -4.29 -22.61 9.02
C ILE A 408 -4.30 -24.12 8.78
N GLY A 409 -4.84 -24.54 7.63
CA GLY A 409 -5.19 -25.94 7.38
C GLY A 409 -6.14 -26.46 8.48
N ASP A 410 -5.79 -27.60 9.07
CA ASP A 410 -6.58 -28.23 10.15
C ASP A 410 -6.29 -27.66 11.56
N LYS A 411 -5.45 -26.62 11.66
CA LYS A 411 -5.03 -26.06 12.95
C LYS A 411 -5.86 -24.85 13.32
N LYS A 412 -6.53 -24.92 14.47
CA LYS A 412 -7.17 -23.79 15.15
C LYS A 412 -6.24 -23.20 16.22
N LEU A 413 -5.96 -21.91 16.10
CA LEU A 413 -5.04 -21.16 16.96
C LEU A 413 -5.80 -20.04 17.70
N GLY A 414 -5.45 -19.78 18.96
CA GLY A 414 -6.11 -18.81 19.84
C GLY A 414 -6.84 -19.44 21.04
N PRO A 415 -7.66 -18.68 21.78
CA PRO A 415 -8.01 -17.29 21.51
C PRO A 415 -6.84 -16.31 21.71
N PHE A 416 -6.85 -15.23 20.94
CA PHE A 416 -6.02 -14.04 21.11
C PHE A 416 -6.88 -12.83 21.47
N ASP A 417 -6.27 -11.76 21.99
CA ASP A 417 -6.99 -10.50 22.24
C ASP A 417 -7.11 -9.65 20.95
N GLY A 418 -6.29 -9.94 19.92
CA GLY A 418 -6.38 -9.37 18.58
C GLY A 418 -5.45 -10.09 17.56
N ILE A 419 -5.70 -9.87 16.26
CA ILE A 419 -4.87 -10.37 15.14
C ILE A 419 -4.57 -9.21 14.19
N GLY A 420 -3.33 -9.13 13.70
CA GLY A 420 -2.86 -8.09 12.77
C GLY A 420 -2.34 -6.83 13.49
N PRO A 421 -1.61 -5.96 12.76
CA PRO A 421 -0.99 -4.79 13.37
C PRO A 421 -2.05 -3.73 13.70
N MET A 422 -1.95 -3.09 14.89
CA MET A 422 -2.71 -1.86 15.16
C MET A 422 -1.93 -0.62 14.70
N GLY A 423 -1.43 -0.67 13.47
CA GLY A 423 -1.04 0.50 12.70
C GLY A 423 -1.98 0.60 11.51
N GLU A 424 -2.24 1.81 11.01
CA GLU A 424 -3.25 2.11 9.96
C GLU A 424 -3.05 1.33 8.63
N TYR A 425 -1.96 0.57 8.45
CA TYR A 425 -1.45 0.24 7.12
C TYR A 425 -0.93 -1.19 6.90
N GLY A 426 -1.05 -2.12 7.85
CA GLY A 426 -0.52 -3.49 7.71
C GLY A 426 -1.59 -4.55 7.46
N SER A 427 -1.28 -5.55 6.62
CA SER A 427 -2.21 -6.66 6.34
C SER A 427 -2.42 -7.55 7.57
N THR A 428 -3.64 -8.07 7.72
CA THR A 428 -3.99 -9.13 8.68
C THR A 428 -3.64 -10.52 8.15
N ASP A 429 -3.18 -10.61 6.91
CA ASP A 429 -2.81 -11.87 6.27
C ASP A 429 -1.54 -12.47 6.89
N PRO A 430 -1.52 -13.80 7.10
CA PRO A 430 -0.27 -14.50 7.38
C PRO A 430 0.69 -14.36 6.20
N VAL A 431 1.96 -14.10 6.49
CA VAL A 431 3.03 -14.30 5.50
C VAL A 431 3.34 -15.79 5.46
N SER A 432 3.62 -16.33 4.27
CA SER A 432 3.97 -17.73 4.10
C SER A 432 4.99 -17.95 2.98
N ASP A 433 5.65 -19.11 3.00
CA ASP A 433 6.44 -19.58 1.87
C ASP A 433 5.92 -20.91 1.30
N LYS A 434 6.39 -21.28 0.11
CA LYS A 434 6.06 -22.55 -0.57
C LYS A 434 6.39 -23.82 0.24
N ASN A 435 7.17 -23.73 1.32
CA ASN A 435 7.52 -24.86 2.18
C ASN A 435 6.57 -25.01 3.38
N GLY A 436 5.49 -24.22 3.43
CA GLY A 436 4.52 -24.24 4.52
C GLY A 436 5.01 -23.57 5.79
N ASN A 437 6.08 -22.74 5.72
CA ASN A 437 6.39 -21.83 6.80
C ASN A 437 5.38 -20.70 6.78
N TYR A 438 4.84 -20.36 7.94
CA TYR A 438 3.91 -19.25 8.07
C TYR A 438 4.16 -18.49 9.36
N ALA A 439 3.80 -17.21 9.35
CA ALA A 439 3.74 -16.42 10.55
C ALA A 439 2.68 -15.32 10.42
N PHE A 440 2.15 -14.86 11.56
CA PHE A 440 1.23 -13.73 11.66
C PHE A 440 1.40 -12.99 12.99
N LEU A 441 0.85 -11.78 13.09
CA LEU A 441 0.89 -10.97 14.30
C LEU A 441 -0.36 -11.18 15.16
N VAL A 442 -0.15 -11.30 16.47
CA VAL A 442 -1.22 -11.33 17.47
C VAL A 442 -1.00 -10.24 18.51
N SER A 443 -2.08 -9.67 19.04
CA SER A 443 -2.02 -8.69 20.12
C SER A 443 -2.57 -9.25 21.43
N TYR A 444 -2.05 -8.70 22.52
CA TYR A 444 -2.45 -8.98 23.90
C TYR A 444 -2.80 -7.65 24.56
N VAL A 445 -3.99 -7.57 25.15
CA VAL A 445 -4.52 -6.34 25.73
C VAL A 445 -4.48 -6.45 27.24
N LYS A 446 -3.85 -5.46 27.90
CA LYS A 446 -3.93 -5.29 29.34
C LYS A 446 -4.79 -4.07 29.68
N TYR A 447 -5.78 -4.28 30.54
CA TYR A 447 -6.84 -3.31 30.86
C TYR A 447 -6.63 -2.63 32.23
N GLU A 448 -5.60 -1.82 32.48
CA GLU A 448 -5.49 -1.00 33.72
C GLU A 448 -4.47 0.15 33.62
N PRO A 449 -4.75 1.36 34.14
CA PRO A 449 -5.91 2.23 33.89
C PRO A 449 -5.97 2.79 32.45
N GLU A 450 -4.92 2.55 31.67
CA GLU A 450 -4.82 2.87 30.25
C GLU A 450 -4.76 1.57 29.44
N TYR A 451 -5.29 1.57 28.22
CA TYR A 451 -5.17 0.43 27.31
C TYR A 451 -3.72 0.29 26.88
N SER A 452 -3.10 -0.85 27.20
CA SER A 452 -1.78 -1.19 26.65
C SER A 452 -1.88 -2.43 25.79
N TYR A 453 -1.29 -2.34 24.61
CA TYR A 453 -1.20 -3.42 23.65
C TYR A 453 0.23 -3.96 23.68
N LYS A 454 0.35 -5.28 23.62
CA LYS A 454 1.62 -5.92 23.30
C LYS A 454 1.41 -6.89 22.14
N TYR A 455 2.41 -7.00 21.27
CA TYR A 455 2.35 -7.83 20.07
C TYR A 455 3.31 -9.00 20.17
N ALA A 456 2.96 -10.12 19.55
CA ALA A 456 3.89 -11.22 19.31
C ALA A 456 3.73 -11.74 17.88
N VAL A 457 4.83 -12.24 17.34
CA VAL A 457 4.84 -13.09 16.15
C VAL A 457 4.42 -14.50 16.58
N TYR A 458 3.34 -14.99 15.99
CA TYR A 458 2.98 -16.40 16.02
C TYR A 458 3.45 -17.06 14.72
N SER A 459 4.09 -18.22 14.80
CA SER A 459 4.50 -19.00 13.63
C SER A 459 4.29 -20.49 13.84
N ASN A 460 4.45 -21.27 12.77
CA ASN A 460 4.47 -22.73 12.87
C ASN A 460 5.68 -23.30 13.63
N LYS A 461 6.70 -22.48 13.94
CA LYS A 461 7.95 -22.90 14.59
C LYS A 461 8.10 -22.38 16.02
N PHE A 462 7.55 -21.21 16.32
CA PHE A 462 7.72 -20.52 17.60
C PHE A 462 6.62 -19.47 17.82
N VAL A 463 6.49 -19.02 19.07
CA VAL A 463 5.79 -17.79 19.44
C VAL A 463 6.82 -16.85 20.04
N SER A 464 6.88 -15.60 19.57
CA SER A 464 7.87 -14.64 20.06
C SER A 464 7.55 -14.16 21.48
N ASN A 465 8.51 -13.45 22.08
CA ASN A 465 8.18 -12.58 23.22
C ASN A 465 7.16 -11.50 22.81
N LYS A 466 6.62 -10.83 23.83
CA LYS A 466 5.67 -9.71 23.66
C LYS A 466 6.44 -8.40 23.57
N TYR A 467 6.12 -7.58 22.58
CA TYR A 467 6.76 -6.30 22.27
C TYR A 467 5.71 -5.17 22.19
N ASP A 468 6.16 -3.93 22.24
CA ASP A 468 5.26 -2.77 22.15
C ASP A 468 4.68 -2.58 20.76
N TYR A 469 5.47 -2.88 19.74
CA TYR A 469 5.06 -2.90 18.35
C TYR A 469 5.95 -3.88 17.56
N ILE A 470 5.45 -4.36 16.43
CA ILE A 470 6.19 -5.23 15.52
C ILE A 470 5.97 -4.72 14.10
N SER A 471 7.05 -4.51 13.36
CA SER A 471 7.03 -3.95 12.01
C SER A 471 7.83 -4.82 11.03
N GLN A 472 7.59 -4.59 9.73
CA GLN A 472 8.42 -5.09 8.64
C GLN A 472 8.68 -6.61 8.69
N PHE A 473 7.57 -7.33 8.57
CA PHE A 473 7.45 -8.74 8.85
C PHE A 473 7.47 -9.58 7.56
N ASN A 474 8.49 -10.43 7.38
CA ASN A 474 8.66 -11.23 6.16
C ASN A 474 9.20 -12.65 6.44
N ILE A 475 9.07 -13.53 5.46
CA ILE A 475 9.74 -14.85 5.43
C ILE A 475 10.77 -14.87 4.32
N PHE A 476 12.00 -15.29 4.65
CA PHE A 476 13.07 -15.49 3.67
C PHE A 476 13.79 -16.82 3.94
N LYS A 477 13.82 -17.68 2.91
CA LYS A 477 14.43 -19.03 2.97
C LYS A 477 13.98 -19.82 4.21
N GLY A 478 12.68 -19.74 4.54
CA GLY A 478 12.05 -20.42 5.67
C GLY A 478 12.37 -19.83 7.06
N ASN A 479 13.09 -18.71 7.14
CA ASN A 479 13.30 -17.96 8.38
C ASN A 479 12.34 -16.76 8.42
N ILE A 480 11.85 -16.43 9.61
CA ILE A 480 10.94 -15.31 9.85
C ILE A 480 11.74 -14.14 10.40
N TYR A 481 11.60 -12.98 9.77
CA TYR A 481 12.30 -11.75 10.11
C TYR A 481 11.32 -10.64 10.46
N TYR A 482 11.65 -9.86 11.48
CA TYR A 482 10.83 -8.73 11.93
C TYR A 482 11.63 -7.77 12.79
N PHE A 483 11.15 -6.52 12.83
CA PHE A 483 11.57 -5.52 13.82
C PHE A 483 10.58 -5.55 14.97
N ALA A 484 11.07 -5.47 16.19
CA ALA A 484 10.23 -5.36 17.36
C ALA A 484 10.67 -4.19 18.23
N GLU A 485 9.69 -3.36 18.59
CA GLU A 485 9.89 -2.11 19.29
C GLU A 485 9.67 -2.29 20.80
N LYS A 486 10.45 -1.55 21.59
CA LYS A 486 10.23 -1.36 23.02
C LYS A 486 10.17 0.14 23.31
N TYR A 487 9.06 0.61 23.87
CA TYR A 487 8.92 2.01 24.25
C TYR A 487 9.89 2.33 25.40
N SER A 488 10.67 3.40 25.26
CA SER A 488 11.34 4.06 26.39
C SER A 488 10.45 5.19 26.94
N GLU A 489 10.73 5.63 28.17
CA GLU A 489 10.01 6.75 28.80
C GLU A 489 10.22 8.10 28.08
N ASP A 490 11.22 8.19 27.19
CA ASP A 490 11.68 9.43 26.55
C ASP A 490 11.09 9.64 25.14
N TYR A 491 9.97 8.99 24.79
CA TYR A 491 9.36 9.02 23.44
C TYR A 491 10.23 8.48 22.29
N PHE A 492 11.38 7.89 22.61
CA PHE A 492 12.22 7.21 21.63
C PHE A 492 11.80 5.74 21.48
N TYR A 493 11.80 5.26 20.25
CA TYR A 493 11.53 3.86 19.95
C TYR A 493 12.83 3.16 19.64
N TYR A 494 13.05 2.06 20.34
CA TYR A 494 14.21 1.21 20.19
C TYR A 494 13.79 -0.09 19.55
N ASP A 495 14.31 -0.33 18.37
CA ASP A 495 13.95 -1.46 17.55
C ASP A 495 15.05 -2.51 17.60
N GLU A 496 14.63 -3.73 17.80
CA GLU A 496 15.47 -4.91 17.77
C GLU A 496 15.08 -5.75 16.56
N PHE A 497 16.07 -6.18 15.77
CA PHE A 497 15.84 -7.05 14.61
C PHE A 497 15.92 -8.52 15.03
N PHE A 498 14.96 -9.34 14.58
CA PHE A 498 14.85 -10.74 14.96
C PHE A 498 14.87 -11.68 13.75
N LYS A 499 15.46 -12.86 13.94
CA LYS A 499 15.33 -14.05 13.08
C LYS A 499 14.83 -15.20 13.93
N ASN A 500 13.65 -15.72 13.61
CA ASN A 500 13.02 -16.83 14.35
C ASN A 500 12.99 -16.63 15.88
N ASN A 501 12.66 -15.42 16.35
CA ASN A 501 12.68 -15.01 17.77
C ASN A 501 14.07 -14.94 18.45
N PHE A 502 15.15 -15.04 17.68
CA PHE A 502 16.49 -14.69 18.16
C PHE A 502 16.84 -13.28 17.69
N LYS A 503 17.18 -12.40 18.64
CA LYS A 503 17.69 -11.07 18.32
C LYS A 503 18.99 -11.21 17.52
N ILE A 504 19.09 -10.49 16.42
CA ILE A 504 20.31 -10.38 15.63
C ILE A 504 20.78 -8.92 15.65
N GLY A 505 22.05 -8.74 16.00
CA GLY A 505 22.70 -7.44 15.97
C GLY A 505 22.36 -6.55 17.16
N ASP A 506 22.56 -5.26 16.93
CA ASP A 506 22.37 -4.22 17.92
C ASP A 506 20.90 -3.77 18.00
N THR A 507 20.64 -2.88 18.95
CA THR A 507 19.38 -2.13 19.02
C THR A 507 19.54 -0.83 18.22
N PHE A 508 18.53 -0.48 17.42
CA PHE A 508 18.53 0.71 16.58
C PHE A 508 17.53 1.73 17.14
N GLN A 509 17.92 2.99 17.27
CA GLN A 509 17.01 4.05 17.70
C GLN A 509 16.28 4.62 16.49
N ASN A 510 14.95 4.63 16.52
CA ASN A 510 14.07 5.18 15.50
C ASN A 510 14.46 4.73 14.08
N PRO A 511 14.32 3.45 13.69
CA PRO A 511 14.55 3.10 12.30
C PRO A 511 13.50 3.74 11.38
N GLY A 512 13.96 4.34 10.29
CA GLY A 512 13.16 4.97 9.25
C GLY A 512 13.44 4.37 7.88
N SER A 513 12.52 4.58 6.93
CA SER A 513 12.68 4.14 5.54
C SER A 513 13.07 2.66 5.38
N ILE A 514 12.47 1.78 6.20
CA ILE A 514 12.80 0.35 6.16
C ILE A 514 12.34 -0.24 4.83
N ASN A 515 13.29 -0.78 4.08
CA ASN A 515 13.10 -1.44 2.80
C ASN A 515 13.61 -2.87 2.85
N TYR A 516 12.88 -3.79 2.21
CA TYR A 516 13.26 -5.19 2.07
C TYR A 516 13.33 -5.58 0.59
N ASP A 517 14.53 -5.89 0.11
CA ASP A 517 14.74 -6.47 -1.22
C ASP A 517 14.63 -7.99 -1.11
N GLU A 518 13.45 -8.54 -1.40
CA GLU A 518 13.16 -9.97 -1.30
C GLU A 518 14.07 -10.83 -2.18
N ASN A 519 14.42 -10.34 -3.37
CA ASN A 519 15.26 -11.08 -4.32
C ASN A 519 16.69 -11.23 -3.81
N LYS A 520 17.21 -10.18 -3.15
CA LYS A 520 18.54 -10.20 -2.55
C LYS A 520 18.53 -10.71 -1.11
N GLY A 521 17.38 -10.75 -0.43
CA GLY A 521 17.31 -10.98 1.00
C GLY A 521 18.10 -9.92 1.77
N ILE A 522 17.89 -8.64 1.47
CA ILE A 522 18.58 -7.53 2.14
C ILE A 522 17.53 -6.61 2.77
N TYR A 523 17.67 -6.37 4.08
CA TYR A 523 17.02 -5.25 4.73
C TYR A 523 17.94 -4.04 4.70
N SER A 524 17.37 -2.87 4.43
CA SER A 524 18.07 -1.59 4.52
C SER A 524 17.20 -0.52 5.17
N PHE A 525 17.77 0.30 6.04
CA PHE A 525 17.04 1.37 6.73
C PHE A 525 17.99 2.46 7.24
N THR A 526 17.45 3.62 7.56
CA THR A 526 18.15 4.69 8.28
C THR A 526 17.80 4.62 9.76
N CYS A 527 18.69 5.03 10.66
CA CYS A 527 18.40 5.09 12.10
C CYS A 527 19.34 6.07 12.81
N VAL A 528 19.14 6.23 14.12
CA VAL A 528 20.12 6.87 15.01
C VAL A 528 20.87 5.80 15.80
N LYS A 529 22.19 5.97 15.93
CA LYS A 529 23.04 5.13 16.78
C LYS A 529 24.23 5.94 17.29
N ASP A 530 24.50 5.87 18.58
CA ASP A 530 25.66 6.51 19.23
C ASP A 530 25.81 8.01 18.93
N GLY A 531 24.69 8.74 18.76
CA GLY A 531 24.69 10.17 18.45
C GLY A 531 24.94 10.49 16.96
N TYR A 532 24.81 9.50 16.07
CA TYR A 532 24.94 9.67 14.62
C TYR A 532 23.70 9.15 13.89
N TYR A 533 23.33 9.83 12.81
CA TYR A 533 22.53 9.23 11.75
C TYR A 533 23.34 8.13 11.07
N CYS A 534 22.69 7.01 10.84
CA CYS A 534 23.30 5.81 10.29
C CYS A 534 22.46 5.24 9.15
N TYR A 535 23.12 4.50 8.26
CA TYR A 535 22.46 3.58 7.34
C TYR A 535 22.89 2.16 7.68
N VAL A 536 21.93 1.26 7.73
CA VAL A 536 22.12 -0.12 8.14
C VAL A 536 21.70 -1.03 7.00
N GLU A 537 22.53 -2.04 6.71
CA GLU A 537 22.15 -3.17 5.86
C GLU A 537 22.30 -4.49 6.60
N ILE A 538 21.31 -5.35 6.42
CA ILE A 538 21.29 -6.70 6.98
C ILE A 538 21.11 -7.69 5.83
N ASP A 539 22.19 -8.41 5.48
CA ASP A 539 22.19 -9.45 4.44
C ASP A 539 21.75 -10.78 5.04
N LEU A 540 20.59 -11.29 4.61
CA LEU A 540 19.96 -12.49 5.13
C LEU A 540 20.49 -13.80 4.53
N ASN A 541 21.41 -13.74 3.56
CA ASN A 541 21.94 -14.94 2.89
C ASN A 541 23.03 -15.68 3.68
N GLN A 542 23.56 -15.04 4.72
CA GLN A 542 24.67 -15.54 5.52
C GLN A 542 24.19 -16.35 6.72
#